data_AF-A0A947F0J8-F1
#
_entry.id   AF-A0A947F0J8-F1
#
_cell.length_a   1.000
_cell.length_b   1.000
_cell.length_c   1.000
_cell.angle_alpha   90.00
_cell.angle_beta   90.00
_cell.angle_gamma   90.00
#
_symmetry.space_group_name_H-M   'P 1'
#
loop_
_entity.id
_entity.type
_entity.pdbx_description
1 polymer ?
#
loop_
_entity_poly.entity_id
_entity_poly.type
_entity_poly.pdbx_seq_one_letter_code
_entity_poly.pdbx_strand_id
1 'polypeptide(L)' 'AQAEYKDPIVTTIEPLECYYTAEAYHQDYYRQNSMQGYCMAVIPPKLAKLKAKFSKEMA' A
#
# COMPACT_ATOMS: atom_id res chain seq x y z
N ALA A 1 -11.76 18.53 5.42
CA ALA A 1 -10.52 17.95 5.95
C ALA A 1 -10.82 16.56 6.48
N GLN A 2 -9.98 15.57 6.19
CA GLN A 2 -10.19 14.21 6.69
C GLN A 2 -9.86 14.20 8.18
N ALA A 3 -10.86 13.95 9.04
CA ALA A 3 -10.75 14.14 10.49
C ALA A 3 -9.62 13.31 11.17
N GLU A 4 -9.12 12.26 10.51
CA GLU A 4 -8.07 11.39 11.03
C GLU A 4 -6.63 11.92 10.79
N TYR A 5 -6.43 12.94 9.97
CA TYR A 5 -5.08 13.44 9.62
C TYR A 5 -4.79 14.78 10.30
N LYS A 6 -3.72 14.83 11.09
CA LYS A 6 -3.23 16.06 11.72
C LYS A 6 -2.46 16.95 10.74
N ASP A 7 -1.73 16.32 9.82
CA ASP A 7 -0.91 16.99 8.82
C ASP A 7 -1.70 17.25 7.52
N PRO A 8 -1.28 18.26 6.73
CA PRO A 8 -1.90 18.53 5.44
C PRO A 8 -1.81 17.35 4.47
N ILE A 9 -2.87 17.14 3.69
CA ILE A 9 -2.85 16.17 2.58
C ILE A 9 -2.07 16.79 1.42
N VAL A 10 -0.97 16.14 1.02
CA VAL A 10 -0.04 16.64 -0.02
C VAL A 10 -0.15 15.90 -1.37
N THR A 11 -1.18 15.08 -1.56
CA THR A 11 -1.42 14.33 -2.81
C THR A 11 -1.69 15.29 -3.97
N THR A 12 -0.96 15.15 -5.08
CA THR A 12 -1.18 15.91 -6.32
C THR A 12 -2.28 15.26 -7.17
N ILE A 13 -3.03 16.09 -7.91
CA ILE A 13 -4.06 15.65 -8.86
C ILE A 13 -3.72 16.25 -10.22
N GLU A 14 -3.18 15.43 -11.11
CA GLU A 14 -2.56 15.88 -12.36
C GLU A 14 -2.88 14.90 -13.50
N PRO A 15 -2.90 15.36 -14.76
CA PRO A 15 -3.00 14.47 -15.91
C PRO A 15 -1.79 13.53 -16.01
N LEU A 16 -2.02 12.27 -16.42
CA LEU A 16 -0.93 11.35 -16.72
C LEU A 16 -0.25 11.75 -18.03
N GLU A 17 1.00 12.20 -17.96
CA GLU A 17 1.77 12.58 -19.15
C GLU A 17 2.49 11.38 -19.79
N CYS A 18 3.19 10.59 -18.98
CA CYS A 18 3.98 9.44 -19.44
C CYS A 18 4.07 8.36 -18.36
N TYR A 19 4.15 7.10 -18.77
CA TYR A 19 4.30 5.95 -17.88
C TYR A 19 5.37 5.00 -18.42
N TYR A 20 6.30 4.58 -17.56
CA TYR A 20 7.33 3.60 -17.87
C TYR A 20 7.13 2.37 -16.99
N THR A 21 6.98 1.21 -17.62
CA THR A 21 6.84 -0.05 -16.90
C THR A 21 8.14 -0.37 -16.15
N ALA A 22 8.02 -0.66 -14.85
CA ALA A 22 9.13 -1.13 -14.04
C ALA A 22 9.60 -2.53 -14.49
N GLU A 23 10.85 -2.87 -14.17
CA GLU A 23 11.48 -4.14 -14.51
C GLU A 23 10.64 -5.35 -14.05
N ALA A 24 10.77 -6.46 -14.77
CA ALA A 24 9.94 -7.65 -14.55
C ALA A 24 10.00 -8.18 -13.10
N TYR A 25 11.15 -8.10 -12.44
CA TYR A 25 11.31 -8.56 -11.06
C TYR A 25 10.60 -7.68 -10.02
N HIS A 26 10.21 -6.46 -10.38
CA HIS A 26 9.39 -5.60 -9.51
C HIS A 26 7.90 -5.96 -9.57
N GLN A 27 7.47 -6.68 -10.60
CA GLN A 27 6.08 -7.11 -10.75
C GLN A 27 5.78 -8.26 -9.79
N ASP A 28 4.59 -8.24 -9.17
CA ASP A 28 4.17 -9.24 -8.18
C ASP A 28 5.20 -9.47 -7.04
N TYR A 29 6.01 -8.45 -6.70
CA TYR A 29 7.17 -8.61 -5.82
C TYR A 29 6.85 -9.32 -4.51
N TYR A 30 5.80 -8.91 -3.80
CA TYR A 30 5.41 -9.56 -2.53
C TYR A 30 5.00 -11.02 -2.72
N ARG A 31 4.27 -11.34 -3.80
CA ARG A 31 3.83 -12.70 -4.10
C ARG A 31 5.02 -13.63 -4.31
N GLN A 32 6.05 -13.13 -4.99
CA GLN A 32 7.24 -13.89 -5.34
C GLN A 32 8.30 -13.90 -4.22
N ASN A 33 8.30 -12.89 -3.35
CA ASN A 33 9.37 -12.63 -2.39
C ASN A 33 8.86 -12.37 -0.97
N SER A 34 7.79 -13.06 -0.55
CA SER A 34 7.10 -12.79 0.71
C SER A 34 7.99 -12.87 1.97
N MET A 35 9.05 -13.68 1.91
CA MET A 35 10.01 -13.87 3.00
C MET A 35 11.14 -12.82 3.03
N GLN A 36 11.16 -11.87 2.10
CA GLN A 36 12.12 -10.77 2.16
C GLN A 36 11.88 -9.92 3.41
N GLY A 37 12.98 -9.47 4.05
CA GLY A 37 12.91 -8.73 5.31
C GLY A 37 12.00 -7.49 5.25
N TYR A 38 12.03 -6.77 4.13
CA TYR A 38 11.11 -5.64 3.88
C TYR A 38 9.64 -6.07 3.91
N CYS A 39 9.29 -7.15 3.21
CA CYS A 39 7.91 -7.65 3.14
C CYS A 39 7.41 -8.03 4.54
N MET A 40 8.23 -8.77 5.29
CA MET A 40 7.91 -9.22 6.64
C MET A 40 7.76 -8.07 7.64
N ALA A 41 8.56 -7.02 7.51
CA ALA A 41 8.50 -5.87 8.41
C ALA A 41 7.31 -4.94 8.13
N VAL A 42 6.92 -4.77 6.86
CA VAL A 42 6.02 -3.67 6.45
C VAL A 42 4.58 -4.14 6.18
N ILE A 43 4.40 -5.33 5.61
CA ILE A 43 3.10 -5.76 5.07
C ILE A 43 2.18 -6.36 6.14
N PRO A 44 2.62 -7.33 6.99
CA PRO A 44 1.75 -7.93 8.00
C PRO A 44 1.07 -6.92 8.94
N PRO A 45 1.75 -5.88 9.46
CA PRO A 45 1.10 -4.87 10.31
C PRO A 45 -0.01 -4.10 9.58
N LYS A 46 0.17 -3.80 8.28
CA LYS A 46 -0.84 -3.12 7.46
C LYS A 46 -2.07 -4.01 7.25
N LEU A 47 -1.86 -5.30 6.98
CA LEU A 47 -2.95 -6.28 6.83
C LEU A 47 -3.70 -6.49 8.14
N ALA A 48 -3.00 -6.57 9.28
CA ALA A 48 -3.64 -6.66 10.59
C ALA A 48 -4.51 -5.44 10.88
N LYS A 49 -4.01 -4.22 10.59
CA LYS A 49 -4.77 -2.99 10.75
C LYS A 49 -6.00 -2.94 9.85
N LEU A 50 -5.89 -3.40 8.59
CA LEU A 50 -7.01 -3.47 7.66
C LEU A 50 -8.10 -4.41 8.21
N LYS A 51 -7.73 -5.65 8.57
CA LYS A 51 -8.66 -6.63 9.14
C LYS A 51 -9.34 -6.12 10.41
N ALA A 52 -8.60 -5.42 11.28
CA ALA A 52 -9.15 -4.87 12.50
C ALA A 52 -10.14 -3.72 12.25
N LYS A 53 -9.83 -2.83 11.29
CA LYS A 53 -10.68 -1.65 10.99
C LYS A 53 -11.94 -2.02 10.20
N PHE A 54 -11.87 -3.04 9.35
CA PHE A 54 -12.95 -3.41 8.41
C PHE A 54 -13.47 -4.84 8.63
N SER A 55 -13.42 -5.32 9.87
CA SER A 55 -13.80 -6.71 10.19
C SER A 55 -15.26 -7.05 9.84
N LYS A 56 -16.15 -6.05 9.81
CA LYS A 56 -17.58 -6.23 9.52
C LYS A 56 -17.87 -6.29 8.03
N GLU A 57 -17.08 -5.59 7.23
CA GLU A 57 -17.20 -5.49 5.78
C GLU A 57 -16.50 -6.64 5.06
N MET A 58 -15.59 -7.34 5.75
CA MET A 58 -14.86 -8.51 5.23
C MET A 58 -15.52 -9.85 5.60
N ALA A 59 -16.73 -9.83 6.16
CA ALA A 59 -17.53 -10.99 6.56
C ALA A 59 -18.45 -11.47 5.43
#